data_AF-A0AA85J8F3-F1
#
_entry.id   AF-A0AA85J8F3-F1
#
_cell.length_a   1.000
_cell.length_b   1.000
_cell.length_c   1.000
_cell.angle_alpha   90.00
_cell.angle_beta   90.00
_cell.angle_gamma   90.00
#
_symmetry.space_group_name_H-M   'P 1'
#
loop_
_entity.id
_entity.type
_entity.pdbx_description
1 polymer ?
#
loop_
_entity_poly.entity_id
_entity_poly.type
_entity_poly.pdbx_seq_one_letter_code
_entity_poly.pdbx_strand_id
1 'polypeptide(L)'
;MAYCRFINKQLQHDVDCRPYLPLDPFNEDLYKTTKYGILLIKLINSLFENAINENAMHKNSIIFYPSQMTENVLLALTSAQCNGCPVGDFTVSDLTDNSKLSRCIILEVIWQIIKCGFFRKINIYEHPELCNLKLPNEDVNDLKCLSPEKLLMRYVNYHLKYINVDKQLNDIETELSDGVIYAHLLPAIAPITIQGRLLPSEQILLGESNLITRAKGVLQNLREMEADMFLCQTDFTDAFNFREARGRLHLATIAYLFLNYPGQLKNPRRNNEPVSYETLPELVCRNFVNSCAIQPFSTHVCVNLRDGLMSRHLFEVLRPNSTLGMKFITEFDPNRKIIQFIQNNTNIIRLILGYPLPIAHIDAEKLSKTDEACCLNLLLEIMRAYLTSNHFNEVDLLKWTNDQLNRAGHKTELRSFNDSAIIDKNLFAVVLNSLTNGLVDDRYLTSNKVNNAAYAISVAHKAGYPVFTRPEQFAACSGAYVSLAFATLRWFAPRK
;
A
#
# COMPACT_ATOMS: atom_id res chain seq x y z
N MET A 1 -1.76 -2.92 22.26
CA MET A 1 -2.16 -1.58 22.72
C MET A 1 -2.24 -0.54 21.59
N ALA A 2 -1.12 -0.18 20.95
CA ALA A 2 -1.08 0.88 19.92
C ALA A 2 -2.13 0.71 18.81
N TYR A 3 -2.21 -0.49 18.22
CA TYR A 3 -3.16 -0.75 17.14
C TYR A 3 -4.63 -0.68 17.59
N CYS A 4 -4.95 -1.12 18.81
CA CYS A 4 -6.31 -0.96 19.37
C CYS A 4 -6.69 0.54 19.45
N ARG A 5 -5.79 1.39 19.97
CA ARG A 5 -6.02 2.84 20.05
C ARG A 5 -6.19 3.47 18.67
N PHE A 6 -5.35 3.09 17.71
CA PHE A 6 -5.46 3.58 16.33
C PHE A 6 -6.80 3.18 15.71
N ILE A 7 -7.17 1.90 15.80
CA ILE A 7 -8.42 1.37 15.26
C ILE A 7 -9.63 2.04 15.93
N ASN A 8 -9.63 2.17 17.26
CA ASN A 8 -10.68 2.86 18.00
C ASN A 8 -10.84 4.29 17.50
N LYS A 9 -9.75 5.03 17.31
CA LYS A 9 -9.79 6.41 16.81
C LYS A 9 -10.30 6.49 15.36
N GLN A 10 -9.81 5.63 14.48
CA GLN A 10 -10.17 5.65 13.06
C GLN A 10 -11.60 5.22 12.78
N LEU A 11 -12.12 4.23 13.54
CA LEU A 11 -13.41 3.60 13.26
C LEU A 11 -14.48 3.96 14.31
N GLN A 12 -14.24 4.95 15.18
CA GLN A 12 -15.18 5.33 16.26
C GLN A 12 -16.60 5.67 15.79
N HIS A 13 -16.75 6.13 14.56
CA HIS A 13 -18.03 6.53 13.97
C HIS A 13 -18.57 5.53 12.94
N ASP A 14 -17.88 4.41 12.70
CA ASP A 14 -18.35 3.40 11.75
C ASP A 14 -19.48 2.57 12.37
N VAL A 15 -20.61 2.52 11.66
CA VAL A 15 -21.86 1.90 12.13
C VAL A 15 -21.71 0.39 12.26
N ASP A 16 -21.00 -0.26 11.32
CA ASP A 16 -20.81 -1.70 11.29
C ASP A 16 -19.79 -2.14 12.34
N CYS A 17 -18.83 -1.27 12.73
CA CYS A 17 -17.86 -1.54 13.79
C CYS A 17 -18.36 -1.28 15.21
N ARG A 18 -19.48 -0.57 15.39
CA ARG A 18 -20.03 -0.21 16.71
C ARG A 18 -20.15 -1.39 17.71
N PRO A 19 -20.56 -2.61 17.31
CA PRO A 19 -20.65 -3.75 18.24
C PRO A 19 -19.29 -4.24 18.77
N TYR A 20 -18.19 -3.89 18.10
CA TYR A 20 -16.85 -4.39 18.39
C TYR A 20 -15.92 -3.32 19.02
N LEU A 21 -16.37 -2.07 19.07
CA LEU A 21 -15.59 -0.95 19.57
C LEU A 21 -16.19 -0.39 20.88
N PRO A 22 -15.34 0.14 21.79
CA PRO A 22 -13.89 0.22 21.68
C PRO A 22 -13.21 -1.11 22.00
N LEU A 23 -12.10 -1.40 21.31
CA LEU A 23 -11.20 -2.50 21.64
C LEU A 23 -10.41 -2.16 22.90
N ASP A 24 -10.44 -3.04 23.89
CA ASP A 24 -9.58 -2.92 25.07
C ASP A 24 -8.14 -3.37 24.71
N PRO A 25 -7.12 -2.50 24.89
CA PRO A 25 -5.74 -2.84 24.59
C PRO A 25 -5.09 -3.88 25.52
N PHE A 26 -5.72 -4.23 26.64
CA PHE A 26 -5.17 -5.10 27.68
C PHE A 26 -5.75 -6.53 27.65
N ASN A 27 -6.73 -6.80 26.80
CA ASN A 27 -7.35 -8.12 26.66
C ASN A 27 -7.18 -8.67 25.23
N GLU A 28 -7.94 -9.72 24.89
CA GLU A 28 -7.86 -10.38 23.58
C GLU A 28 -8.85 -9.86 22.53
N ASP A 29 -9.52 -8.72 22.76
CA ASP A 29 -10.60 -8.21 21.91
C ASP A 29 -10.16 -7.97 20.48
N LEU A 30 -8.96 -7.43 20.27
CA LEU A 30 -8.40 -7.24 18.93
C LEU A 30 -8.35 -8.55 18.15
N TYR A 31 -7.81 -9.61 18.77
CA TYR A 31 -7.61 -10.89 18.12
C TYR A 31 -8.95 -11.59 17.86
N LYS A 32 -9.90 -11.50 18.80
CA LYS A 32 -11.24 -12.09 18.63
C LYS A 32 -12.04 -11.38 17.54
N THR A 33 -12.03 -10.05 17.55
CA THR A 33 -12.77 -9.21 16.60
C THR A 33 -12.25 -9.36 15.18
N THR A 34 -10.93 -9.49 15.00
CA THR A 34 -10.29 -9.64 13.68
C THR A 34 -10.81 -10.87 12.93
N LYS A 35 -11.21 -11.93 13.63
CA LYS A 35 -11.70 -13.18 13.02
C LYS A 35 -13.00 -13.01 12.23
N TYR A 36 -13.80 -12.01 12.54
CA TYR A 36 -15.03 -11.70 11.80
C TYR A 36 -14.75 -11.01 10.45
N GLY A 37 -13.53 -10.52 10.23
CA GLY A 37 -13.08 -9.82 9.01
C GLY A 37 -13.63 -8.40 8.84
N ILE A 38 -14.77 -8.05 9.44
CA ILE A 38 -15.41 -6.72 9.35
C ILE A 38 -14.43 -5.60 9.76
N LEU A 39 -13.73 -5.77 10.88
CA LEU A 39 -12.78 -4.77 11.39
C LEU A 39 -11.66 -4.49 10.38
N LEU A 40 -11.11 -5.52 9.74
CA LEU A 40 -10.05 -5.37 8.74
C LEU A 40 -10.58 -4.71 7.46
N ILE A 41 -11.76 -5.11 6.99
CA ILE A 41 -12.40 -4.51 5.81
C ILE A 41 -12.59 -3.00 6.02
N LYS A 42 -13.12 -2.61 7.18
CA LYS A 42 -13.35 -1.21 7.53
C LYS A 42 -12.07 -0.42 7.71
N LEU A 43 -11.06 -1.03 8.34
CA LEU A 43 -9.72 -0.44 8.45
C LEU A 43 -9.08 -0.22 7.07
N ILE A 44 -9.26 -1.14 6.12
CA ILE A 44 -8.77 -0.97 4.75
C ILE A 44 -9.52 0.18 4.08
N ASN A 45 -10.84 0.23 4.14
CA ASN A 45 -11.60 1.33 3.52
C ASN A 45 -11.30 2.72 4.11
N SER A 46 -10.92 2.81 5.38
CA SER A 46 -10.52 4.09 5.99
C SER A 46 -9.14 4.58 5.54
N LEU A 47 -8.26 3.67 5.12
CA LEU A 47 -6.88 3.98 4.69
C LEU A 47 -6.70 3.97 3.16
N PHE A 48 -7.53 3.22 2.46
CA PHE A 48 -7.49 3.01 1.01
C PHE A 48 -8.86 3.37 0.42
N GLU A 49 -8.95 4.57 -0.15
CA GLU A 49 -10.19 5.07 -0.74
C GLU A 49 -10.72 4.14 -1.83
N ASN A 50 -12.02 3.82 -1.75
CA ASN A 50 -12.71 2.94 -2.70
C ASN A 50 -11.98 1.59 -2.93
N ALA A 51 -11.37 1.03 -1.88
CA ALA A 51 -10.67 -0.26 -1.97
C ALA A 51 -11.62 -1.45 -1.98
N ILE A 52 -12.65 -1.42 -1.12
CA ILE A 52 -13.61 -2.51 -0.97
C ILE A 52 -15.03 -1.95 -1.09
N ASN A 53 -15.81 -2.50 -2.02
CA ASN A 53 -17.24 -2.28 -2.05
C ASN A 53 -17.88 -3.09 -0.91
N GLU A 54 -18.41 -2.38 0.09
CA GLU A 54 -18.93 -3.00 1.31
C GLU A 54 -20.17 -3.87 1.09
N ASN A 55 -20.83 -3.80 -0.06
CA ASN A 55 -21.93 -4.72 -0.40
C ASN A 55 -21.43 -6.17 -0.56
N ALA A 56 -20.12 -6.39 -0.75
CA ALA A 56 -19.53 -7.72 -0.74
C ALA A 56 -19.33 -8.27 0.69
N MET A 57 -19.33 -7.41 1.71
CA MET A 57 -19.09 -7.79 3.10
C MET A 57 -20.35 -8.40 3.75
N HIS A 58 -20.16 -9.46 4.54
CA HIS A 58 -21.21 -9.96 5.43
C HIS A 58 -21.28 -9.08 6.68
N LYS A 59 -22.33 -8.26 6.78
CA LYS A 59 -22.50 -7.22 7.81
C LYS A 59 -23.26 -7.65 9.07
N ASN A 60 -23.66 -8.93 9.18
CA ASN A 60 -24.53 -9.37 10.27
C ASN A 60 -23.83 -9.20 11.63
N SER A 61 -24.53 -8.60 12.60
CA SER A 61 -24.05 -8.43 13.98
C SER A 61 -23.68 -9.76 14.64
N ILE A 62 -24.32 -10.86 14.18
CA ILE A 62 -23.96 -12.22 14.51
C ILE A 62 -23.74 -12.98 13.20
N ILE A 63 -22.47 -13.23 12.87
CA ILE A 63 -22.11 -14.12 11.76
C ILE A 63 -22.25 -15.57 12.26
N PHE A 64 -23.36 -16.23 11.91
CA PHE A 64 -23.64 -17.60 12.35
C PHE A 64 -22.85 -18.67 11.60
N TYR A 65 -22.48 -18.37 10.35
CA TYR A 65 -21.82 -19.34 9.48
C TYR A 65 -20.31 -19.08 9.43
N PRO A 66 -19.46 -20.06 9.80
CA PRO A 66 -18.01 -19.91 9.72
C PRO A 66 -17.51 -19.54 8.31
N SER A 67 -18.20 -20.00 7.26
CA SER A 67 -17.88 -19.63 5.86
C SER A 67 -17.98 -18.13 5.60
N GLN A 68 -18.94 -17.43 6.21
CA GLN A 68 -19.07 -15.98 6.07
C GLN A 68 -17.91 -15.22 6.72
N MET A 69 -17.36 -15.76 7.83
CA MET A 69 -16.15 -15.21 8.45
C MET A 69 -14.94 -15.41 7.54
N THR A 70 -14.76 -16.62 7.00
CA THR A 70 -13.71 -16.94 6.01
C THR A 70 -13.78 -16.00 4.82
N GLU A 71 -14.97 -15.80 4.25
CA GLU A 71 -15.19 -14.92 3.11
C GLU A 71 -14.87 -13.44 3.43
N ASN A 72 -15.23 -12.94 4.62
CA ASN A 72 -14.84 -11.57 5.04
C ASN A 72 -13.32 -11.44 5.24
N VAL A 73 -12.66 -12.45 5.80
CA VAL A 73 -11.20 -12.44 5.98
C VAL A 73 -10.48 -12.52 4.63
N LEU A 74 -10.95 -13.35 3.70
CA LEU A 74 -10.44 -13.40 2.32
C LEU A 74 -10.63 -12.08 1.60
N LEU A 75 -11.82 -11.47 1.74
CA LEU A 75 -12.10 -10.15 1.19
C LEU A 75 -11.10 -9.12 1.69
N ALA A 76 -10.83 -9.08 3.00
CA ALA A 76 -9.86 -8.16 3.58
C ALA A 76 -8.43 -8.41 3.06
N LEU A 77 -7.95 -9.65 3.17
CA LEU A 77 -6.57 -10.01 2.83
C LEU A 77 -6.27 -9.81 1.34
N THR A 78 -7.17 -10.25 0.47
CA THR A 78 -7.01 -10.13 -0.99
C THR A 78 -7.12 -8.68 -1.43
N SER A 79 -8.03 -7.90 -0.83
CA SER A 79 -8.14 -6.47 -1.13
C SER A 79 -6.95 -5.67 -0.64
N ALA A 80 -6.41 -5.97 0.56
CA ALA A 80 -5.18 -5.36 1.05
C ALA A 80 -4.00 -5.64 0.11
N GLN A 81 -3.86 -6.89 -0.36
CA GLN A 81 -2.85 -7.27 -1.35
C GLN A 81 -3.00 -6.46 -2.65
N CYS A 82 -4.20 -6.41 -3.24
CA CYS A 82 -4.45 -5.66 -4.48
C CYS A 82 -4.32 -4.13 -4.33
N ASN A 83 -4.26 -3.62 -3.09
CA ASN A 83 -3.97 -2.23 -2.77
C ASN A 83 -2.52 -2.00 -2.31
N GLY A 84 -1.63 -2.97 -2.55
CA GLY A 84 -0.18 -2.82 -2.34
C GLY A 84 0.34 -3.21 -0.97
N CYS A 85 -0.45 -3.88 -0.14
CA CYS A 85 0.05 -4.43 1.12
C CYS A 85 0.75 -5.79 0.85
N PRO A 86 1.94 -6.04 1.42
CA PRO A 86 2.63 -7.31 1.29
C PRO A 86 2.05 -8.36 2.25
N VAL A 87 0.81 -8.77 1.96
CA VAL A 87 0.03 -9.72 2.78
C VAL A 87 -0.39 -10.97 1.99
N GLY A 88 0.21 -11.20 0.83
CA GLY A 88 -0.14 -12.30 -0.08
C GLY A 88 0.10 -13.69 0.51
N ASP A 89 1.12 -13.83 1.38
CA ASP A 89 1.55 -15.12 1.93
C ASP A 89 0.73 -15.61 3.13
N PHE A 90 -0.11 -14.74 3.72
CA PHE A 90 -0.94 -15.12 4.85
C PHE A 90 -2.15 -15.95 4.40
N THR A 91 -2.79 -16.68 5.30
CA THR A 91 -3.99 -17.48 5.00
C THR A 91 -5.13 -17.09 5.93
N VAL A 92 -6.35 -17.55 5.66
CA VAL A 92 -7.46 -17.34 6.60
C VAL A 92 -7.15 -17.98 7.96
N SER A 93 -6.60 -19.21 7.96
CA SER A 93 -6.20 -19.93 9.18
C SER A 93 -5.22 -19.11 10.02
N ASP A 94 -4.26 -18.42 9.40
CA ASP A 94 -3.30 -17.60 10.13
C ASP A 94 -3.96 -16.49 10.94
N LEU A 95 -5.15 -16.00 10.53
CA LEU A 95 -5.90 -14.95 11.22
C LEU A 95 -7.03 -15.49 12.10
N THR A 96 -7.50 -16.71 11.85
CA THR A 96 -8.63 -17.30 12.59
C THR A 96 -8.22 -18.25 13.69
N ASP A 97 -6.99 -18.78 13.66
CA ASP A 97 -6.49 -19.70 14.69
C ASP A 97 -6.33 -19.01 16.05
N ASN A 98 -6.28 -19.79 17.13
CA ASN A 98 -6.09 -19.28 18.49
C ASN A 98 -4.61 -19.33 18.95
N SER A 99 -3.69 -19.66 18.04
CA SER A 99 -2.28 -19.85 18.35
C SER A 99 -1.58 -18.51 18.67
N LYS A 100 -0.45 -18.58 19.38
CA LYS A 100 0.40 -17.40 19.60
C LYS A 100 0.93 -16.82 18.29
N LEU A 101 1.27 -17.69 17.34
CA LEU A 101 1.73 -17.29 16.01
C LEU A 101 0.65 -16.50 15.26
N SER A 102 -0.61 -16.94 15.31
CA SER A 102 -1.74 -16.23 14.72
C SER A 102 -1.87 -14.80 15.25
N ARG A 103 -1.66 -14.60 16.55
CA ARG A 103 -1.66 -13.24 17.15
C ARG A 103 -0.56 -12.36 16.57
N CYS A 104 0.65 -12.90 16.38
CA CYS A 104 1.74 -12.17 15.73
C CYS A 104 1.39 -11.82 14.27
N ILE A 105 0.79 -12.76 13.53
CA ILE A 105 0.39 -12.52 12.13
C ILE A 105 -0.72 -11.47 12.04
N ILE A 106 -1.72 -11.50 12.93
CA ILE A 106 -2.76 -10.45 12.99
C ILE A 106 -2.13 -9.07 13.18
N LEU A 107 -1.17 -8.94 14.10
CA LEU A 107 -0.46 -7.68 14.32
C LEU A 107 0.35 -7.25 13.10
N GLU A 108 0.98 -8.19 12.40
CA GLU A 108 1.73 -7.92 11.17
C GLU A 108 0.81 -7.46 10.03
N VAL A 109 -0.33 -8.12 9.82
CA VAL A 109 -1.32 -7.72 8.80
C VAL A 109 -1.84 -6.31 9.08
N ILE A 110 -2.22 -6.02 10.33
CA ILE A 110 -2.68 -4.67 10.71
C ILE A 110 -1.58 -3.65 10.49
N TRP A 111 -0.33 -3.98 10.85
CA TRP A 111 0.82 -3.10 10.62
C TRP A 111 1.00 -2.79 9.13
N GLN A 112 0.99 -3.80 8.26
CA GLN A 112 1.17 -3.61 6.82
C GLN A 112 0.05 -2.74 6.23
N ILE A 113 -1.20 -2.96 6.65
CA ILE A 113 -2.35 -2.13 6.23
C ILE A 113 -2.13 -0.66 6.64
N ILE A 114 -1.75 -0.40 7.89
CA ILE A 114 -1.49 0.96 8.39
C ILE A 114 -0.31 1.59 7.65
N LYS A 115 0.82 0.87 7.55
CA LYS A 115 2.05 1.33 6.92
C LYS A 115 1.79 1.71 5.46
N CYS A 116 1.25 0.80 4.67
CA CYS A 116 0.96 1.04 3.26
C CYS A 116 -0.09 2.13 3.06
N GLY A 117 -1.11 2.20 3.94
CA GLY A 117 -2.14 3.23 3.93
C GLY A 117 -1.60 4.65 4.14
N PHE A 118 -0.62 4.83 5.02
CA PHE A 118 0.08 6.11 5.15
C PHE A 118 1.07 6.35 4.00
N PHE A 119 1.87 5.36 3.67
CA PHE A 119 2.97 5.49 2.73
C PHE A 119 2.53 5.85 1.32
N ARG A 120 1.40 5.27 0.87
CA ARG A 120 0.85 5.60 -0.45
C ARG A 120 0.54 7.08 -0.60
N LYS A 121 0.21 7.79 0.49
CA LYS A 121 -0.10 9.23 0.47
C LYS A 121 1.14 10.10 0.52
N ILE A 122 2.29 9.58 0.99
CA ILE A 122 3.55 10.33 1.11
C ILE A 122 4.26 10.35 -0.26
N ASN A 123 3.70 11.09 -1.20
CA ASN A 123 4.19 11.21 -2.57
C ASN A 123 3.98 12.65 -3.08
N ILE A 124 4.65 13.02 -4.18
CA ILE A 124 4.58 14.40 -4.70
C ILE A 124 3.26 14.73 -5.43
N TYR A 125 2.46 13.73 -5.81
CA TYR A 125 1.14 13.94 -6.41
C TYR A 125 0.16 14.50 -5.36
N GLU A 126 0.17 13.96 -4.13
CA GLU A 126 -0.67 14.44 -3.02
C GLU A 126 -0.01 15.57 -2.22
N HIS A 127 1.32 15.54 -2.09
CA HIS A 127 2.10 16.51 -1.34
C HIS A 127 3.24 17.10 -2.17
N PRO A 128 2.96 18.02 -3.12
CA PRO A 128 3.98 18.67 -3.95
C PRO A 128 5.06 19.39 -3.12
N GLU A 129 4.74 19.82 -1.89
CA GLU A 129 5.68 20.43 -0.96
C GLU A 129 6.88 19.54 -0.60
N LEU A 130 6.80 18.22 -0.81
CA LEU A 130 7.92 17.29 -0.65
C LEU A 130 9.12 17.66 -1.51
N CYS A 131 8.92 18.34 -2.65
CA CYS A 131 10.02 18.85 -3.49
C CYS A 131 10.96 19.80 -2.73
N ASN A 132 10.52 20.41 -1.62
CA ASN A 132 11.36 21.23 -0.75
C ASN A 132 12.38 20.43 0.08
N LEU A 133 12.24 19.09 0.14
CA LEU A 133 13.16 18.17 0.82
C LEU A 133 14.33 17.69 -0.06
N LYS A 134 14.43 18.21 -1.28
CA LYS A 134 15.50 17.89 -2.23
C LYS A 134 16.85 18.42 -1.72
N LEU A 135 17.88 17.57 -1.76
CA LEU A 135 19.25 17.99 -1.44
C LEU A 135 19.90 18.70 -2.64
N PRO A 136 20.98 19.48 -2.44
CA PRO A 136 21.60 20.28 -3.51
C PRO A 136 22.02 19.50 -4.77
N ASN A 137 22.39 18.21 -4.61
CA ASN A 137 22.88 17.37 -5.69
C ASN A 137 21.83 16.39 -6.24
N GLU A 138 20.55 16.58 -5.88
CA GLU A 138 19.46 15.71 -6.28
C GLU A 138 18.52 16.38 -7.27
N ASP A 139 17.98 15.56 -8.17
CA ASP A 139 16.83 15.90 -8.98
C ASP A 139 15.51 15.40 -8.37
N VAL A 140 14.37 15.75 -8.98
CA VAL A 140 13.05 15.33 -8.49
C VAL A 140 12.88 13.80 -8.60
N ASN A 141 13.48 13.16 -9.59
CA ASN A 141 13.40 11.70 -9.75
C ASN A 141 14.22 10.97 -8.67
N ASP A 142 15.35 11.54 -8.23
CA ASP A 142 16.10 11.05 -7.09
C ASP A 142 15.23 11.07 -5.81
N LEU A 143 14.46 12.16 -5.61
CA LEU A 143 13.50 12.27 -4.50
C LEU A 143 12.37 11.23 -4.62
N LYS A 144 11.78 11.06 -5.81
CA LYS A 144 10.72 10.05 -6.09
C LYS A 144 11.18 8.61 -5.84
N CYS A 145 12.48 8.34 -5.96
CA CYS A 145 13.05 7.03 -5.67
C CYS A 145 13.23 6.74 -4.17
N LEU A 146 13.12 7.73 -3.29
CA LEU A 146 13.25 7.54 -1.86
C LEU A 146 12.04 6.78 -1.30
N SER A 147 12.29 5.91 -0.33
CA SER A 147 11.20 5.32 0.44
C SER A 147 10.51 6.40 1.28
N PRO A 148 9.21 6.23 1.60
CA PRO A 148 8.52 7.13 2.52
C PRO A 148 9.23 7.30 3.87
N GLU A 149 9.88 6.26 4.42
CA GLU A 149 10.70 6.39 5.64
C GLU A 149 11.79 7.46 5.48
N LYS A 150 12.52 7.44 4.36
CA LYS A 150 13.59 8.40 4.07
C LYS A 150 13.04 9.82 3.87
N LEU A 151 11.88 9.95 3.21
CA LEU A 151 11.20 11.24 3.07
C LEU A 151 10.78 11.80 4.43
N LEU A 152 10.24 10.96 5.32
CA LEU A 152 9.85 11.35 6.67
C LEU A 152 11.05 11.77 7.53
N MET A 153 12.19 11.09 7.43
CA MET A 153 13.42 11.53 8.11
C MET A 153 13.89 12.91 7.61
N ARG A 154 13.82 13.15 6.30
CA ARG A 154 14.12 14.48 5.73
C ARG A 154 13.13 15.54 6.19
N TYR A 155 11.85 15.22 6.28
CA TYR A 155 10.83 16.11 6.83
C TYR A 155 11.18 16.53 8.26
N VAL A 156 11.52 15.59 9.14
CA VAL A 156 11.95 15.91 10.51
C VAL A 156 13.19 16.80 10.51
N ASN A 157 14.24 16.40 9.79
CA ASN A 157 15.50 17.15 9.74
C ASN A 157 15.35 18.55 9.14
N TYR A 158 14.45 18.71 8.16
CA TYR A 158 14.13 20.01 7.58
C TYR A 158 13.58 20.96 8.65
N HIS A 159 12.65 20.49 9.48
CA HIS A 159 12.08 21.31 10.54
C HIS A 159 13.05 21.57 11.68
N LEU A 160 13.85 20.58 12.10
CA LEU A 160 14.90 20.79 13.11
C LEU A 160 15.90 21.86 12.65
N LYS A 161 16.34 21.79 11.38
CA LYS A 161 17.23 22.81 10.80
C LYS A 161 16.56 24.17 10.72
N TYR A 162 15.27 24.23 10.39
CA TYR A 162 14.52 25.50 10.31
C TYR A 162 14.50 26.26 11.65
N ILE A 163 14.45 25.54 12.78
CA ILE A 163 14.51 26.11 14.12
C ILE A 163 15.92 26.15 14.72
N ASN A 164 16.96 25.91 13.92
CA ASN A 164 18.38 25.89 14.33
C ASN A 164 18.72 24.86 15.43
N VAL A 165 18.13 23.67 15.37
CA VAL A 165 18.50 22.53 16.23
C VAL A 165 19.50 21.65 15.49
N ASP A 166 20.66 21.39 16.11
CA ASP A 166 21.76 20.61 15.52
C ASP A 166 21.50 19.10 15.48
N LYS A 167 20.59 18.59 16.33
CA LYS A 167 20.23 17.17 16.37
C LYS A 167 19.61 16.74 15.03
N GLN A 168 20.01 15.57 14.54
CA GLN A 168 19.50 14.99 13.29
C GLN A 168 18.89 13.61 13.54
N LEU A 169 17.95 13.26 12.66
CA LEU A 169 17.33 11.96 12.53
C LEU A 169 17.91 11.23 11.30
N ASN A 170 18.80 10.28 11.56
CA ASN A 170 19.38 9.31 10.66
C ASN A 170 18.77 7.92 10.84
N ASP A 171 18.28 7.60 12.04
CA ASP A 171 17.66 6.31 12.37
C ASP A 171 16.43 6.48 13.29
N ILE A 172 15.26 6.14 12.75
CA ILE A 172 13.96 6.19 13.43
C ILE A 172 13.92 5.28 14.65
N GLU A 173 14.61 4.13 14.61
CA GLU A 173 14.51 3.13 15.69
C GLU A 173 15.23 3.57 16.96
N THR A 174 16.21 4.46 16.86
CA THR A 174 17.08 4.83 17.98
C THR A 174 16.94 6.27 18.40
N GLU A 175 16.98 7.23 17.46
CA GLU A 175 17.16 8.64 17.80
C GLU A 175 15.87 9.35 18.25
N LEU A 176 14.70 8.74 18.04
CA LEU A 176 13.41 9.23 18.52
C LEU A 176 13.09 8.79 19.97
N SER A 177 13.77 7.75 20.44
CA SER A 177 13.50 7.08 21.71
C SER A 177 13.79 7.92 22.95
N ASP A 178 14.68 8.91 22.83
CA ASP A 178 15.01 9.81 23.94
C ASP A 178 14.05 11.02 24.04
N GLY A 179 13.08 11.14 23.13
CA GLY A 179 12.06 12.19 23.11
C GLY A 179 12.56 13.59 22.73
N VAL A 180 13.86 13.81 22.55
CA VAL A 180 14.43 15.15 22.29
C VAL A 180 13.98 15.68 20.94
N ILE A 181 13.99 14.84 19.91
CA ILE A 181 13.53 15.22 18.57
C ILE A 181 12.06 15.63 18.61
N TYR A 182 11.19 14.88 19.30
CA TYR A 182 9.79 15.24 19.43
C TYR A 182 9.58 16.56 20.20
N ALA A 183 10.35 16.79 21.27
CA ALA A 183 10.25 18.01 22.07
C ALA A 183 10.45 19.28 21.20
N HIS A 184 11.37 19.21 20.23
CA HIS A 184 11.61 20.30 19.29
C HIS A 184 10.67 20.28 18.07
N LEU A 185 10.38 19.09 17.52
CA LEU A 185 9.60 18.95 16.29
C LEU A 185 8.15 19.39 16.49
N LEU A 186 7.47 18.94 17.55
CA LEU A 186 6.03 19.13 17.70
C LEU A 186 5.64 20.62 17.74
N PRO A 187 6.30 21.49 18.54
CA PRO A 187 6.01 22.93 18.51
C PRO A 187 6.35 23.61 17.17
N ALA A 188 7.30 23.06 16.41
CA ALA A 188 7.76 23.64 15.14
C ALA A 188 6.80 23.37 13.97
N ILE A 189 6.11 22.23 13.99
CA ILE A 189 5.17 21.83 12.92
C ILE A 189 3.70 22.15 13.25
N ALA A 190 3.40 22.40 14.53
CA ALA A 190 2.04 22.67 14.98
C ALA A 190 1.49 23.97 14.34
N PRO A 191 0.21 23.98 13.93
CA PRO A 191 -0.43 25.19 13.46
C PRO A 191 -0.61 26.19 14.61
N ILE A 192 -0.68 27.48 14.29
CA ILE A 192 -0.81 28.58 15.24
C ILE A 192 -2.00 28.37 16.22
N THR A 193 -3.08 27.74 15.74
CA THR A 193 -4.29 27.44 16.52
C THR A 193 -4.09 26.39 17.63
N ILE A 194 -3.03 25.58 17.55
CA ILE A 194 -2.71 24.53 18.53
C ILE A 194 -1.44 24.90 19.31
N GLN A 195 -0.53 25.67 18.71
CA GLN A 195 0.80 25.98 19.25
C GLN A 195 0.78 26.50 20.69
N GLY A 196 -0.17 27.38 21.05
CA GLY A 196 -0.29 27.92 22.41
C GLY A 196 -0.71 26.91 23.49
N ARG A 197 -1.18 25.71 23.11
CA ARG A 197 -1.52 24.62 24.04
C ARG A 197 -0.37 23.63 24.26
N LEU A 198 0.67 23.70 23.41
CA LEU A 198 1.81 22.81 23.51
C LEU A 198 2.79 23.29 24.59
N LEU A 199 3.38 22.34 25.30
CA LEU A 199 4.52 22.59 26.15
C LEU A 199 5.73 22.97 25.26
N PRO A 200 6.45 24.05 25.58
CA PRO A 200 7.63 24.45 24.83
C PRO A 200 8.79 23.47 25.02
N SER A 201 9.71 23.42 24.04
CA SER A 201 10.86 22.50 24.07
C SER A 201 11.69 22.65 25.33
N GLU A 202 11.92 23.88 25.77
CA GLU A 202 12.73 24.19 26.95
C GLU A 202 12.10 23.53 28.17
N GLN A 203 10.78 23.65 28.35
CA GLN A 203 10.08 23.05 29.48
C GLN A 203 10.16 21.51 29.49
N ILE A 204 10.05 20.87 28.33
CA ILE A 204 10.17 19.41 28.22
C ILE A 204 11.61 18.94 28.51
N LEU A 205 12.60 19.77 28.18
CA LEU A 205 14.02 19.45 28.28
C LEU A 205 14.69 19.93 29.59
N LEU A 206 14.05 20.80 30.38
CA LEU A 206 14.55 21.41 31.63
C LEU A 206 15.03 20.40 32.71
N GLY A 207 14.78 19.10 32.56
CA GLY A 207 15.22 18.04 33.46
C GLY A 207 15.92 16.90 32.74
N GLU A 208 17.05 17.19 32.07
CA GLU A 208 17.81 16.29 31.17
C GLU A 208 18.02 14.86 31.70
N SER A 209 17.99 14.65 33.02
CA SER A 209 18.19 13.37 33.69
C SER A 209 16.95 12.47 33.82
N ASN A 210 15.71 12.95 33.62
CA ASN A 210 14.51 12.13 33.79
C ASN A 210 13.72 11.90 32.49
N LEU A 211 14.04 10.79 31.81
CA LEU A 211 13.37 10.32 30.60
C LEU A 211 11.85 10.13 30.78
N ILE A 212 11.39 9.76 31.98
CA ILE A 212 9.96 9.59 32.27
C ILE A 212 9.22 10.92 32.16
N THR A 213 9.76 11.98 32.77
CA THR A 213 9.15 13.32 32.72
C THR A 213 9.13 13.86 31.30
N ARG A 214 10.22 13.66 30.56
CA ARG A 214 10.31 14.06 29.15
C ARG A 214 9.29 13.32 28.27
N ALA A 215 9.19 11.99 28.41
CA ALA A 215 8.22 11.19 27.67
C ALA A 215 6.78 11.65 27.95
N LYS A 216 6.45 12.01 29.19
CA LYS A 216 5.13 12.57 29.54
C LYS A 216 4.85 13.89 28.83
N GLY A 217 5.83 14.80 28.80
CA GLY A 217 5.70 16.08 28.08
C GLY A 217 5.50 15.89 26.57
N VAL A 218 6.28 14.98 25.96
CA VAL A 218 6.12 14.61 24.54
C VAL A 218 4.73 14.04 24.26
N LEU A 219 4.27 13.08 25.08
CA LEU A 219 2.96 12.45 24.92
C LEU A 219 1.81 13.44 25.12
N GLN A 220 1.96 14.43 26.00
CA GLN A 220 1.00 15.51 26.17
C GLN A 220 0.89 16.36 24.89
N ASN A 221 2.03 16.77 24.31
CA ASN A 221 2.03 17.51 23.05
C ASN A 221 1.44 16.69 21.90
N LEU A 222 1.76 15.38 21.83
CA LEU A 222 1.15 14.49 20.84
C LEU A 222 -0.37 14.42 20.99
N ARG A 223 -0.91 14.41 22.21
CA ARG A 223 -2.36 14.40 22.44
C ARG A 223 -3.03 15.69 21.96
N GLU A 224 -2.44 16.84 22.24
CA GLU A 224 -2.93 18.14 21.74
C GLU A 224 -2.93 18.22 20.21
N MET A 225 -1.99 17.51 19.57
CA MET A 225 -1.90 17.35 18.11
C MET A 225 -2.68 16.14 17.58
N GLU A 226 -3.45 15.46 18.43
CA GLU A 226 -4.26 14.32 18.05
C GLU A 226 -3.47 13.10 17.54
N ALA A 227 -2.20 12.97 17.92
CA ALA A 227 -1.24 11.97 17.46
C ALA A 227 -0.82 10.95 18.56
N ASP A 228 -1.57 10.80 19.65
CA ASP A 228 -1.22 9.97 20.81
C ASP A 228 -1.68 8.49 20.73
N MET A 229 -2.06 8.02 19.54
CA MET A 229 -2.59 6.67 19.35
C MET A 229 -1.52 5.57 19.32
N PHE A 230 -0.30 5.86 18.86
CA PHE A 230 0.75 4.85 18.73
C PHE A 230 1.63 4.77 19.97
N LEU A 231 2.20 5.90 20.41
CA LEU A 231 3.22 5.93 21.46
C LEU A 231 2.63 5.96 22.88
N CYS A 232 3.38 5.42 23.82
CA CYS A 232 3.14 5.46 25.26
C CYS A 232 4.48 5.63 26.01
N GLN A 233 4.43 5.81 27.32
CA GLN A 233 5.63 6.14 28.10
C GLN A 233 6.71 5.07 27.97
N THR A 234 6.31 3.79 27.94
CA THR A 234 7.26 2.69 27.85
C THR A 234 8.06 2.76 26.57
N ASP A 235 7.47 3.19 25.45
CA ASP A 235 8.11 3.26 24.12
C ASP A 235 9.42 4.07 24.16
N PHE A 236 9.50 5.07 25.05
CA PHE A 236 10.71 5.83 25.33
C PHE A 236 11.59 5.18 26.41
N THR A 237 11.02 4.86 27.57
CA THR A 237 11.82 4.46 28.76
C THR A 237 12.47 3.09 28.64
N ASP A 238 11.93 2.24 27.78
CA ASP A 238 12.35 0.86 27.61
C ASP A 238 12.76 0.57 26.14
N ALA A 239 13.12 1.61 25.39
CA ALA A 239 13.28 1.56 23.94
C ALA A 239 14.30 0.53 23.43
N PHE A 240 15.25 0.13 24.27
CA PHE A 240 16.22 -0.93 23.95
C PHE A 240 15.55 -2.29 23.78
N ASN A 241 14.44 -2.57 24.47
CA ASN A 241 13.69 -3.80 24.34
C ASN A 241 12.67 -3.68 23.20
N PHE A 242 12.63 -4.64 22.28
CA PHE A 242 11.71 -4.62 21.11
C PHE A 242 11.90 -3.40 20.19
N ARG A 243 13.17 -3.03 19.93
CA ARG A 243 13.57 -1.85 19.14
C ARG A 243 12.83 -1.73 17.81
N GLU A 244 12.80 -2.79 17.00
CA GLU A 244 12.12 -2.79 15.70
C GLU A 244 10.62 -2.46 15.84
N ALA A 245 9.93 -3.13 16.79
CA ALA A 245 8.50 -2.92 17.01
C ALA A 245 8.19 -1.47 17.43
N ARG A 246 9.06 -0.85 18.23
CA ARG A 246 8.93 0.55 18.65
C ARG A 246 9.27 1.52 17.53
N GLY A 247 10.28 1.20 16.72
CA GLY A 247 10.60 1.92 15.49
C GLY A 247 9.38 2.04 14.57
N ARG A 248 8.59 0.97 14.44
CA ARG A 248 7.31 1.00 13.69
C ARG A 248 6.30 2.00 14.28
N LEU A 249 6.18 2.08 15.60
CA LEU A 249 5.27 3.03 16.27
C LEU A 249 5.74 4.48 16.09
N HIS A 250 7.05 4.72 16.20
CA HIS A 250 7.64 6.02 15.93
C HIS A 250 7.44 6.44 14.46
N LEU A 251 7.71 5.53 13.52
CA LEU A 251 7.49 5.74 12.10
C LEU A 251 6.02 6.10 11.81
N ALA A 252 5.07 5.35 12.36
CA ALA A 252 3.64 5.62 12.20
C ALA A 252 3.25 7.00 12.75
N THR A 253 3.85 7.39 13.89
CA THR A 253 3.62 8.71 14.49
C THR A 253 4.15 9.82 13.60
N ILE A 254 5.38 9.71 13.09
CA ILE A 254 5.96 10.72 12.19
C ILE A 254 5.19 10.77 10.87
N ALA A 255 4.75 9.64 10.32
CA ALA A 255 3.92 9.59 9.13
C ALA A 255 2.59 10.33 9.34
N TYR A 256 1.90 10.06 10.45
CA TYR A 256 0.67 10.76 10.81
C TYR A 256 0.90 12.27 10.98
N LEU A 257 1.99 12.67 11.64
CA LEU A 257 2.34 14.08 11.83
C LEU A 257 2.61 14.77 10.49
N PHE A 258 3.34 14.15 9.57
CA PHE A 258 3.56 14.71 8.23
C PHE A 258 2.25 14.93 7.47
N LEU A 259 1.38 13.91 7.43
CA LEU A 259 0.12 13.96 6.67
C LEU A 259 -0.83 15.07 7.16
N ASN A 260 -0.83 15.36 8.47
CA ASN A 260 -1.70 16.37 9.07
C ASN A 260 -1.01 17.73 9.27
N TYR A 261 0.30 17.75 9.45
CA TYR A 261 1.09 18.91 9.85
C TYR A 261 2.40 19.02 9.05
N PRO A 262 2.34 19.34 7.74
CA PRO A 262 3.52 19.53 6.90
C PRO A 262 4.35 20.77 7.32
N GLY A 263 3.84 21.60 8.23
CA GLY A 263 4.53 22.75 8.81
C GLY A 263 5.05 23.72 7.75
N GLN A 264 6.29 24.15 7.91
CA GLN A 264 6.99 25.09 7.02
C GLN A 264 7.26 24.57 5.60
N LEU A 265 6.99 23.29 5.29
CA LEU A 265 7.10 22.80 3.91
C LEU A 265 6.06 23.43 3.00
N LYS A 266 4.84 23.69 3.51
CA LYS A 266 3.79 24.41 2.78
C LYS A 266 4.08 25.90 2.83
N ASN A 267 4.96 26.37 1.94
CA ASN A 267 5.24 27.79 1.78
C ASN A 267 4.36 28.38 0.66
N PRO A 268 3.41 29.30 0.95
CA PRO A 268 2.51 29.86 -0.06
C PRO A 268 3.22 30.73 -1.11
N ARG A 269 4.50 31.09 -0.89
CA ARG A 269 5.30 31.91 -1.82
C ARG A 269 6.18 31.10 -2.76
N ARG A 270 6.28 29.78 -2.58
CA ARG A 270 6.98 28.90 -3.54
C ARG A 270 5.95 28.40 -4.55
N ASN A 271 6.19 28.66 -5.83
CA ASN A 271 5.43 28.01 -6.89
C ASN A 271 5.70 26.51 -6.76
N ASN A 272 4.71 25.77 -6.27
CA ASN A 272 4.73 24.32 -6.37
C ASN A 272 4.81 23.99 -7.87
N GLU A 273 5.64 23.01 -8.21
CA GLU A 273 5.69 22.47 -9.58
C GLU A 273 4.27 22.10 -10.05
N PRO A 274 4.01 22.10 -11.38
CA PRO A 274 2.70 21.72 -11.90
C PRO A 274 2.25 20.39 -11.29
N VAL A 275 1.00 20.34 -10.83
CA VAL A 275 0.42 19.17 -10.20
C VAL A 275 0.40 18.04 -11.23
N SER A 276 1.30 17.07 -11.06
CA SER A 276 1.27 15.80 -11.77
C SER A 276 0.31 14.87 -11.03
N TYR A 277 -0.30 13.93 -11.74
CA TYR A 277 -1.21 12.94 -11.17
C TYR A 277 -0.72 11.54 -11.53
N GLU A 278 -0.88 10.60 -10.59
CA GLU A 278 -0.63 9.18 -10.85
C GLU A 278 -1.61 8.67 -11.90
N THR A 279 -1.10 8.07 -12.98
CA THR A 279 -1.98 7.46 -13.99
C THR A 279 -2.56 6.16 -13.45
N LEU A 280 -3.76 5.80 -13.91
CA LEU A 280 -4.42 4.56 -13.48
C LEU A 280 -3.58 3.28 -13.77
N PRO A 281 -2.92 3.16 -14.94
CA PRO A 281 -1.90 2.13 -15.16
C PRO A 281 -0.77 2.11 -14.12
N GLU A 282 -0.18 3.27 -13.81
CA GLU A 282 0.92 3.38 -12.83
C GLU A 282 0.45 2.95 -11.44
N LEU A 283 -0.74 3.39 -11.01
CA LEU A 283 -1.36 3.00 -9.74
C LEU A 283 -1.48 1.47 -9.60
N VAL A 284 -2.00 0.80 -10.64
CA VAL A 284 -2.17 -0.66 -10.63
C VAL A 284 -0.83 -1.37 -10.55
N CYS A 285 0.13 -0.96 -11.37
CA CYS A 285 1.47 -1.53 -11.37
C CYS A 285 2.20 -1.27 -10.05
N ARG A 286 2.07 -0.08 -9.45
CA ARG A 286 2.64 0.24 -8.14
C ARG A 286 2.06 -0.64 -7.05
N ASN A 287 0.74 -0.81 -7.02
CA ASN A 287 0.08 -1.69 -6.06
C ASN A 287 0.57 -3.13 -6.21
N PHE A 288 0.70 -3.63 -7.44
CA PHE A 288 1.28 -4.95 -7.69
C PHE A 288 2.71 -5.06 -7.14
N VAL A 289 3.61 -4.14 -7.51
CA VAL A 289 5.02 -4.17 -7.07
C VAL A 289 5.14 -4.14 -5.54
N ASN A 290 4.39 -3.26 -4.87
CA ASN A 290 4.42 -3.17 -3.40
C ASN A 290 3.83 -4.42 -2.73
N SER A 291 2.83 -5.06 -3.35
CA SER A 291 2.24 -6.32 -2.84
C SER A 291 3.24 -7.48 -2.83
N CYS A 292 4.28 -7.42 -3.67
CA CYS A 292 5.37 -8.41 -3.73
C CYS A 292 6.47 -8.18 -2.67
N ALA A 293 6.25 -7.28 -1.70
CA ALA A 293 7.20 -6.96 -0.62
C ALA A 293 8.58 -6.44 -1.08
N ILE A 294 8.64 -5.83 -2.27
CA ILE A 294 9.88 -5.32 -2.85
C ILE A 294 10.31 -4.03 -2.14
N GLN A 295 11.62 -3.90 -1.89
CA GLN A 295 12.22 -2.71 -1.30
C GLN A 295 13.00 -1.88 -2.33
N PRO A 296 12.96 -0.54 -2.23
CA PRO A 296 12.15 0.25 -1.30
C PRO A 296 10.65 0.23 -1.66
N PHE A 297 9.76 0.55 -0.69
CA PHE A 297 8.35 0.80 -0.98
C PHE A 297 8.22 1.91 -2.03
N SER A 298 7.51 1.62 -3.11
CA SER A 298 7.41 2.50 -4.27
C SER A 298 6.20 3.42 -4.17
N THR A 299 6.41 4.71 -4.41
CA THR A 299 5.34 5.70 -4.63
C THR A 299 5.25 6.14 -6.10
N HIS A 300 6.33 5.94 -6.89
CA HIS A 300 6.46 6.32 -8.30
C HIS A 300 7.14 5.18 -9.06
N VAL A 301 6.39 4.11 -9.34
CA VAL A 301 6.97 2.82 -9.75
C VAL A 301 7.76 2.91 -11.05
N CYS A 302 7.31 3.70 -12.03
CA CYS A 302 8.04 3.89 -13.28
C CYS A 302 9.41 4.55 -13.05
N VAL A 303 9.49 5.51 -12.12
CA VAL A 303 10.74 6.17 -11.76
C VAL A 303 11.67 5.23 -10.99
N ASN A 304 11.11 4.38 -10.12
CA ASN A 304 11.88 3.37 -9.40
C ASN A 304 12.51 2.29 -10.30
N LEU A 305 12.06 2.10 -11.54
CA LEU A 305 12.68 1.15 -12.48
C LEU A 305 13.97 1.68 -13.13
N ARG A 306 14.26 2.99 -13.02
CA ARG A 306 15.31 3.64 -13.81
C ARG A 306 16.70 3.06 -13.62
N ASP A 307 17.00 2.54 -12.42
CA ASP A 307 18.29 1.96 -12.06
C ASP A 307 18.39 0.45 -12.27
N GLY A 308 17.29 -0.20 -12.66
CA GLY A 308 17.17 -1.65 -12.88
C GLY A 308 17.14 -2.52 -11.63
N LEU A 309 17.30 -1.98 -10.42
CA LEU A 309 17.33 -2.77 -9.18
C LEU A 309 15.95 -3.26 -8.78
N MET A 310 14.91 -2.43 -8.93
CA MET A 310 13.53 -2.84 -8.68
C MET A 310 13.08 -3.93 -9.66
N SER A 311 13.41 -3.79 -10.94
CA SER A 311 13.17 -4.84 -11.94
C SER A 311 13.88 -6.14 -11.59
N ARG A 312 15.13 -6.07 -11.14
CA ARG A 312 15.89 -7.24 -10.68
C ARG A 312 15.13 -7.99 -9.58
N HIS A 313 14.64 -7.29 -8.56
CA HIS A 313 13.87 -7.90 -7.47
C HIS A 313 12.55 -8.51 -7.97
N LEU A 314 11.85 -7.86 -8.90
CA LEU A 314 10.63 -8.41 -9.53
C LEU A 314 10.91 -9.74 -10.24
N PHE A 315 12.03 -9.86 -10.96
CA PHE A 315 12.40 -11.12 -11.62
C PHE A 315 12.71 -12.23 -10.61
N GLU A 316 13.31 -11.92 -9.46
CA GLU A 316 13.52 -12.89 -8.37
C GLU A 316 12.18 -13.35 -7.76
N VAL A 317 11.19 -12.46 -7.64
CA VAL A 317 9.82 -12.83 -7.23
C VAL A 317 9.16 -13.75 -8.26
N LEU A 318 9.28 -13.44 -9.55
CA LEU A 318 8.71 -14.26 -10.63
C LEU A 318 9.35 -15.65 -10.71
N ARG A 319 10.67 -15.72 -10.55
CA ARG A 319 11.43 -16.95 -10.59
C ARG A 319 12.66 -16.78 -9.70
N PRO A 320 12.70 -17.46 -8.53
CA PRO A 320 13.86 -17.44 -7.67
C PRO A 320 15.14 -17.87 -8.39
N ASN A 321 16.25 -17.18 -8.10
CA ASN A 321 17.57 -17.32 -8.71
C ASN A 321 17.64 -16.94 -10.20
N SER A 322 16.65 -16.21 -10.74
CA SER A 322 16.67 -15.77 -12.14
C SER A 322 17.81 -14.81 -12.45
N THR A 323 18.32 -14.07 -11.46
CA THR A 323 19.41 -13.09 -11.64
C THR A 323 20.78 -13.64 -11.27
N LEU A 324 20.88 -14.95 -10.98
CA LEU A 324 22.12 -15.61 -10.62
C LEU A 324 23.15 -15.49 -11.76
N GLY A 325 24.39 -15.10 -11.40
CA GLY A 325 25.49 -14.91 -12.36
C GLY A 325 25.47 -13.57 -13.10
N MET A 326 24.46 -12.71 -12.87
CA MET A 326 24.40 -11.37 -13.43
C MET A 326 25.01 -10.33 -12.49
N LYS A 327 25.73 -9.36 -13.05
CA LYS A 327 26.37 -8.28 -12.27
C LYS A 327 25.52 -7.01 -12.34
N PHE A 328 24.88 -6.66 -11.23
CA PHE A 328 24.17 -5.40 -11.06
C PHE A 328 24.98 -4.42 -10.21
N ILE A 329 24.97 -3.16 -10.60
CA ILE A 329 25.56 -2.04 -9.87
C ILE A 329 24.55 -1.59 -8.82
N THR A 330 24.95 -1.58 -7.55
CA THR A 330 24.11 -1.14 -6.42
C THR A 330 24.56 0.20 -5.83
N GLU A 331 25.83 0.56 -6.04
CA GLU A 331 26.40 1.84 -5.65
C GLU A 331 26.79 2.60 -6.91
N PHE A 332 26.17 3.77 -7.10
CA PHE A 332 26.29 4.55 -8.32
C PHE A 332 27.29 5.69 -8.14
N ASP A 333 28.19 5.85 -9.10
CA ASP A 333 29.08 7.01 -9.19
C ASP A 333 28.25 8.20 -9.70
N PRO A 334 28.18 9.33 -8.98
CA PRO A 334 27.41 10.50 -9.39
C PRO A 334 27.70 10.96 -10.82
N ASN A 335 28.95 10.83 -11.28
CA ASN A 335 29.37 11.26 -12.62
C ASN A 335 29.02 10.24 -13.72
N ARG A 336 28.74 8.99 -13.35
CA ARG A 336 28.46 7.89 -14.29
C ARG A 336 27.08 7.27 -14.09
N LYS A 337 26.23 7.84 -13.21
CA LYS A 337 24.95 7.26 -12.78
C LYS A 337 24.07 6.82 -13.95
N ILE A 338 23.95 7.65 -14.98
CA ILE A 338 23.10 7.38 -16.15
C ILE A 338 23.61 6.16 -16.94
N ILE A 339 24.93 6.06 -17.15
CA ILE A 339 25.52 4.93 -17.88
C ILE A 339 25.38 3.64 -17.07
N GLN A 340 25.56 3.72 -15.75
CA GLN A 340 25.40 2.58 -14.85
C GLN A 340 23.96 2.10 -14.78
N PHE A 341 22.98 3.01 -14.81
CA PHE A 341 21.56 2.68 -14.93
C PHE A 341 21.27 1.92 -16.23
N ILE A 342 21.78 2.40 -17.37
CA ILE A 342 21.60 1.73 -18.66
C ILE A 342 22.25 0.34 -18.63
N GLN A 343 23.42 0.19 -18.00
CA GLN A 343 24.08 -1.10 -17.84
C GLN A 343 23.21 -2.09 -17.05
N ASN A 344 22.63 -1.66 -15.93
CA ASN A 344 21.70 -2.50 -15.16
C ASN A 344 20.46 -2.86 -15.98
N ASN A 345 19.84 -1.90 -16.67
CA ASN A 345 18.67 -2.16 -17.51
C ASN A 345 18.98 -3.03 -18.74
N THR A 346 20.22 -3.02 -19.23
CA THR A 346 20.68 -3.97 -20.26
C THR A 346 20.67 -5.41 -19.72
N ASN A 347 21.00 -5.61 -18.43
CA ASN A 347 20.84 -6.91 -17.79
C ASN A 347 19.36 -7.28 -17.63
N ILE A 348 18.48 -6.32 -17.35
CA ILE A 348 17.02 -6.58 -17.33
C ILE A 348 16.52 -7.07 -18.70
N ILE A 349 16.99 -6.49 -19.80
CA ILE A 349 16.67 -6.98 -21.15
C ILE A 349 17.16 -8.41 -21.35
N ARG A 350 18.36 -8.75 -20.89
CA ARG A 350 18.88 -10.13 -20.98
C ARG A 350 18.02 -11.12 -20.19
N LEU A 351 17.50 -10.72 -19.02
CA LEU A 351 16.56 -11.53 -18.25
C LEU A 351 15.25 -11.77 -19.02
N ILE A 352 14.72 -10.72 -19.64
CA ILE A 352 13.51 -10.80 -20.47
C ILE A 352 13.72 -11.78 -21.62
N LEU A 353 14.86 -11.73 -22.33
CA LEU A 353 15.16 -12.66 -23.43
C LEU A 353 15.26 -14.12 -22.96
N GLY A 354 15.65 -14.36 -21.70
CA GLY A 354 15.67 -15.68 -21.08
C GLY A 354 14.32 -16.14 -20.52
N TYR A 355 13.28 -15.31 -20.63
CA TYR A 355 11.95 -15.55 -20.07
C TYR A 355 10.88 -15.46 -21.17
N PRO A 356 9.85 -16.32 -21.17
CA PRO A 356 8.81 -16.30 -22.21
C PRO A 356 7.80 -15.14 -22.05
N LEU A 357 8.26 -13.91 -21.73
CA LEU A 357 7.37 -12.74 -21.70
C LEU A 357 7.11 -12.28 -23.15
N PRO A 358 5.85 -12.09 -23.57
CA PRO A 358 5.52 -11.60 -24.91
C PRO A 358 5.73 -10.08 -25.01
N ILE A 359 6.97 -9.64 -24.83
CA ILE A 359 7.35 -8.23 -24.86
C ILE A 359 7.84 -7.91 -26.26
N ALA A 360 7.07 -7.11 -27.01
CA ALA A 360 7.41 -6.76 -28.40
C ALA A 360 8.72 -5.97 -28.49
N HIS A 361 8.90 -4.89 -27.69
CA HIS A 361 10.10 -4.07 -27.69
C HIS A 361 10.30 -3.36 -26.34
N ILE A 362 11.34 -3.73 -25.58
CA ILE A 362 11.82 -2.98 -24.42
C ILE A 362 13.22 -2.47 -24.70
N ASP A 363 13.49 -1.24 -24.28
CA ASP A 363 14.75 -0.55 -24.50
C ASP A 363 15.34 -0.08 -23.16
N ALA A 364 16.64 -0.35 -22.95
CA ALA A 364 17.29 -0.11 -21.67
C ALA A 364 17.46 1.38 -21.40
N GLU A 365 17.67 2.17 -22.46
CA GLU A 365 17.79 3.62 -22.37
C GLU A 365 16.44 4.24 -22.04
N LYS A 366 15.34 3.76 -22.63
CA LYS A 366 13.98 4.18 -22.30
C LYS A 366 13.62 3.88 -20.84
N LEU A 367 13.95 2.69 -20.34
CA LEU A 367 13.77 2.37 -18.91
C LEU A 367 14.57 3.32 -18.02
N SER A 368 15.84 3.56 -18.35
CA SER A 368 16.69 4.49 -17.58
C SER A 368 16.25 5.95 -17.65
N LYS A 369 15.53 6.33 -18.71
CA LYS A 369 14.89 7.65 -18.87
C LYS A 369 13.46 7.71 -18.33
N THR A 370 12.99 6.65 -17.67
CA THR A 370 11.64 6.59 -17.08
C THR A 370 10.52 6.79 -18.10
N ASP A 371 10.70 6.28 -19.32
CA ASP A 371 9.65 6.28 -20.35
C ASP A 371 8.43 5.47 -19.87
N GLU A 372 7.33 6.16 -19.59
CA GLU A 372 6.16 5.58 -18.91
C GLU A 372 5.60 4.37 -19.68
N ALA A 373 5.45 4.48 -21.00
CA ALA A 373 4.95 3.38 -21.83
C ALA A 373 5.86 2.14 -21.75
N CYS A 374 7.18 2.33 -21.83
CA CYS A 374 8.13 1.23 -21.70
C CYS A 374 8.10 0.60 -20.30
N CYS A 375 8.04 1.40 -19.24
CA CYS A 375 7.97 0.94 -17.86
C CYS A 375 6.68 0.17 -17.58
N LEU A 376 5.52 0.71 -17.97
CA LEU A 376 4.22 0.09 -17.75
C LEU A 376 4.06 -1.21 -18.54
N ASN A 377 4.58 -1.27 -19.77
CA ASN A 377 4.58 -2.51 -20.55
C ASN A 377 5.38 -3.62 -19.85
N LEU A 378 6.57 -3.30 -19.32
CA LEU A 378 7.36 -4.25 -18.53
C LEU A 378 6.59 -4.75 -17.30
N LEU A 379 6.03 -3.83 -16.51
CA LEU A 379 5.32 -4.17 -15.28
C LEU A 379 4.04 -4.97 -15.55
N LEU A 380 3.32 -4.67 -16.62
CA LEU A 380 2.12 -5.40 -17.03
C LEU A 380 2.47 -6.86 -17.39
N GLU A 381 3.53 -7.08 -18.15
CA GLU A 381 3.94 -8.44 -18.53
C GLU A 381 4.48 -9.24 -17.34
N ILE A 382 5.22 -8.60 -16.42
CA ILE A 382 5.60 -9.22 -15.15
C ILE A 382 4.35 -9.61 -14.35
N MET A 383 3.36 -8.71 -14.25
CA MET A 383 2.12 -8.99 -13.52
C MET A 383 1.29 -10.11 -14.17
N ARG A 384 1.24 -10.18 -15.51
CA ARG A 384 0.62 -11.30 -16.26
C ARG A 384 1.31 -12.62 -15.96
N ALA A 385 2.65 -12.63 -16.02
CA ALA A 385 3.46 -13.80 -15.69
C ALA A 385 3.21 -14.28 -14.26
N TYR A 386 3.20 -13.36 -13.29
CA TYR A 386 2.94 -13.64 -11.88
C TYR A 386 1.55 -14.27 -11.67
N LEU A 387 0.49 -13.62 -12.16
CA LEU A 387 -0.89 -14.04 -11.90
C LEU A 387 -1.30 -15.32 -12.64
N THR A 388 -0.67 -15.61 -13.78
CA THR A 388 -1.01 -16.77 -14.61
C THR A 388 0.01 -17.89 -14.52
N SER A 389 1.04 -17.76 -13.70
CA SER A 389 2.19 -18.68 -13.68
C SER A 389 2.78 -18.91 -15.08
N ASN A 390 2.89 -17.84 -15.89
CA ASN A 390 3.35 -17.84 -17.29
C ASN A 390 2.42 -18.46 -18.34
N HIS A 391 1.15 -18.69 -18.02
CA HIS A 391 0.19 -19.28 -18.98
C HIS A 391 -0.61 -18.24 -19.78
N PHE A 392 -0.34 -16.94 -19.62
CA PHE A 392 -1.12 -15.90 -20.27
C PHE A 392 -1.10 -16.03 -21.80
N ASN A 393 -2.29 -16.26 -22.38
CA ASN A 393 -2.54 -16.24 -23.81
C ASN A 393 -3.91 -15.61 -24.05
N GLU A 394 -3.94 -14.44 -24.69
CA GLU A 394 -5.17 -13.67 -24.85
C GLU A 394 -6.20 -14.37 -25.74
N VAL A 395 -5.77 -15.07 -26.78
CA VAL A 395 -6.66 -15.81 -27.71
C VAL A 395 -7.36 -16.95 -26.97
N ASP A 396 -6.60 -17.76 -26.23
CA ASP A 396 -7.16 -18.83 -25.43
C ASP A 396 -8.06 -18.29 -24.31
N LEU A 397 -7.70 -17.16 -23.71
CA LEU A 397 -8.48 -16.52 -22.65
C LEU A 397 -9.81 -16.01 -23.18
N LEU A 398 -9.83 -15.39 -24.36
CA LEU A 398 -11.06 -14.92 -25.00
C LEU A 398 -12.00 -16.10 -25.29
N LYS A 399 -11.46 -17.20 -25.85
CA LYS A 399 -12.22 -18.43 -26.07
C LYS A 399 -12.81 -18.98 -24.77
N TRP A 400 -11.97 -19.13 -23.74
CA TRP A 400 -12.43 -19.60 -22.43
C TRP A 400 -13.51 -18.68 -21.83
N THR A 401 -13.37 -17.36 -21.98
CA THR A 401 -14.34 -16.39 -21.46
C THR A 401 -15.70 -16.55 -22.15
N ASN A 402 -15.71 -16.68 -23.48
CA ASN A 402 -16.94 -16.94 -24.24
C ASN A 402 -17.60 -18.27 -23.85
N ASP A 403 -16.80 -19.33 -23.61
CA ASP A 403 -17.31 -20.60 -23.12
C ASP A 403 -17.98 -20.47 -21.74
N GLN A 404 -17.41 -19.69 -20.82
CA GLN A 404 -18.02 -19.43 -19.50
C GLN A 404 -19.32 -18.63 -19.63
N LEU A 405 -19.36 -17.61 -20.47
CA LEU A 405 -20.57 -16.84 -20.74
C LEU A 405 -21.70 -17.71 -21.30
N ASN A 406 -21.37 -18.59 -22.25
CA ASN A 406 -22.34 -19.51 -22.83
C ASN A 406 -22.87 -20.52 -21.79
N ARG A 407 -21.99 -21.06 -20.92
CA ARG A 407 -22.39 -21.91 -19.78
C ARG A 407 -23.31 -21.19 -18.79
N ALA A 408 -23.11 -19.89 -18.59
CA ALA A 408 -23.97 -19.05 -17.78
C ALA A 408 -25.28 -18.64 -18.50
N GLY A 409 -25.54 -19.14 -19.72
CA GLY A 409 -26.74 -18.85 -20.50
C GLY A 409 -26.72 -17.49 -21.21
N HIS A 410 -25.58 -16.79 -21.22
CA HIS A 410 -25.43 -15.51 -21.91
C HIS A 410 -24.98 -15.73 -23.37
N LYS A 411 -25.80 -15.26 -24.32
CA LYS A 411 -25.54 -15.37 -25.77
C LYS A 411 -24.51 -14.34 -26.31
N THR A 412 -23.83 -13.60 -25.43
CA THR A 412 -22.87 -12.57 -25.87
C THR A 412 -21.54 -13.23 -26.20
N GLU A 413 -21.02 -13.00 -27.40
CA GLU A 413 -19.71 -13.47 -27.83
C GLU A 413 -18.76 -12.27 -27.97
N LEU A 414 -17.73 -12.26 -27.13
CA LEU A 414 -16.70 -11.22 -27.11
C LEU A 414 -15.68 -11.44 -28.21
N ARG A 415 -15.30 -10.36 -28.90
CA ARG A 415 -14.24 -10.37 -29.92
C ARG A 415 -12.88 -9.88 -29.38
N SER A 416 -12.89 -9.13 -28.29
CA SER A 416 -11.69 -8.66 -27.60
C SER A 416 -12.06 -8.22 -26.18
N PHE A 417 -11.05 -8.00 -25.33
CA PHE A 417 -11.26 -7.42 -24.00
C PHE A 417 -11.48 -5.90 -23.98
N ASN A 418 -11.45 -5.24 -25.15
CA ASN A 418 -11.85 -3.84 -25.31
C ASN A 418 -13.37 -3.67 -25.55
N ASP A 419 -14.13 -4.76 -25.62
CA ASP A 419 -15.56 -4.73 -25.94
C ASP A 419 -16.38 -4.10 -24.82
N SER A 420 -17.14 -3.03 -25.12
CA SER A 420 -17.97 -2.34 -24.13
C SER A 420 -19.06 -3.24 -23.56
N ALA A 421 -19.44 -4.32 -24.24
CA ALA A 421 -20.38 -5.30 -23.73
C ALA A 421 -19.96 -5.87 -22.36
N ILE A 422 -18.65 -5.93 -22.08
CA ILE A 422 -18.11 -6.40 -20.80
C ILE A 422 -18.65 -5.56 -19.64
N ILE A 423 -18.57 -4.23 -19.77
CA ILE A 423 -19.08 -3.32 -18.74
C ILE A 423 -20.59 -3.13 -18.85
N ASP A 424 -21.14 -3.04 -20.07
CA ASP A 424 -22.57 -2.77 -20.30
C ASP A 424 -23.47 -3.86 -19.74
N LYS A 425 -22.99 -5.12 -19.76
CA LYS A 425 -23.75 -6.30 -19.32
C LYS A 425 -23.16 -6.95 -18.07
N ASN A 426 -22.24 -6.28 -17.37
CA ASN A 426 -21.55 -6.80 -16.19
C ASN A 426 -20.92 -8.20 -16.40
N LEU A 427 -20.35 -8.48 -17.57
CA LEU A 427 -19.92 -9.83 -17.97
C LEU A 427 -18.82 -10.40 -17.08
N PHE A 428 -17.99 -9.56 -16.48
CA PHE A 428 -17.02 -10.00 -15.47
C PHE A 428 -17.72 -10.63 -14.26
N ALA A 429 -18.80 -10.00 -13.77
CA ALA A 429 -19.61 -10.52 -12.68
C ALA A 429 -20.29 -11.84 -13.07
N VAL A 430 -20.78 -11.97 -14.32
CA VAL A 430 -21.38 -13.20 -14.85
C VAL A 430 -20.40 -14.37 -14.79
N VAL A 431 -19.19 -14.19 -15.33
CA VAL A 431 -18.15 -15.24 -15.32
C VAL A 431 -17.70 -15.55 -13.89
N LEU A 432 -17.55 -14.54 -13.04
CA LEU A 432 -17.23 -14.77 -11.63
C LEU A 432 -18.33 -15.59 -10.94
N ASN A 433 -19.60 -15.29 -11.21
CA ASN A 433 -20.73 -15.97 -10.56
C ASN A 433 -20.80 -17.45 -10.94
N SER A 434 -20.49 -17.78 -12.21
CA SER A 434 -20.43 -19.17 -12.67
C SER A 434 -19.30 -19.98 -12.02
N LEU A 435 -18.20 -19.32 -11.63
CA LEU A 435 -17.07 -19.97 -10.96
C LEU A 435 -17.25 -20.11 -9.44
N THR A 436 -18.04 -19.20 -8.85
CA THR A 436 -18.18 -19.08 -7.39
C THR A 436 -19.51 -19.63 -6.86
N ASN A 437 -20.28 -20.33 -7.69
CA ASN A 437 -21.57 -20.91 -7.34
C ASN A 437 -22.58 -19.88 -6.77
N GLY A 438 -22.61 -18.66 -7.31
CA GLY A 438 -23.64 -17.68 -6.91
C GLY A 438 -23.19 -16.62 -5.89
N LEU A 439 -21.88 -16.36 -5.69
CA LEU A 439 -21.45 -15.33 -4.73
C LEU A 439 -21.80 -13.89 -5.14
N VAL A 440 -22.06 -13.65 -6.43
CA VAL A 440 -22.51 -12.34 -6.92
C VAL A 440 -24.01 -12.25 -6.71
N ASP A 441 -24.44 -11.25 -5.94
CA ASP A 441 -25.85 -10.97 -5.69
C ASP A 441 -26.35 -9.85 -6.62
N ASP A 442 -27.24 -10.22 -7.53
CA ASP A 442 -27.81 -9.33 -8.55
C ASP A 442 -28.50 -8.09 -7.96
N ARG A 443 -28.92 -8.13 -6.69
CA ARG A 443 -29.55 -6.98 -6.00
C ARG A 443 -28.60 -5.79 -5.84
N TYR A 444 -27.29 -6.03 -5.85
CA TYR A 444 -26.28 -4.96 -5.77
C TYR A 444 -25.81 -4.49 -7.15
N LEU A 445 -26.27 -5.12 -8.23
CA LEU A 445 -26.03 -4.65 -9.59
C LEU A 445 -27.06 -3.56 -9.92
N THR A 446 -26.54 -2.34 -10.13
CA THR A 446 -27.34 -1.14 -10.36
C THR A 446 -27.14 -0.60 -11.78
N SER A 447 -27.71 0.57 -12.08
CA SER A 447 -27.43 1.30 -13.31
C SER A 447 -26.01 1.89 -13.36
N ASN A 448 -25.34 2.05 -12.20
CA ASN A 448 -23.98 2.57 -12.16
C ASN A 448 -22.96 1.44 -12.43
N LYS A 449 -22.47 1.43 -13.67
CA LYS A 449 -21.55 0.41 -14.17
C LYS A 449 -20.20 0.37 -13.44
N VAL A 450 -19.67 1.52 -13.02
CA VAL A 450 -18.41 1.59 -12.25
C VAL A 450 -18.59 0.95 -10.88
N ASN A 451 -19.71 1.23 -10.21
CA ASN A 451 -20.04 0.60 -8.93
C ASN A 451 -20.26 -0.91 -9.06
N ASN A 452 -20.86 -1.37 -10.17
CA ASN A 452 -21.02 -2.79 -10.46
C ASN A 452 -19.65 -3.48 -10.64
N ALA A 453 -18.72 -2.85 -11.36
CA ALA A 453 -17.36 -3.35 -11.49
C ALA A 453 -16.64 -3.40 -10.14
N ALA A 454 -16.75 -2.35 -9.31
CA ALA A 454 -16.20 -2.32 -7.95
C ALA A 454 -16.78 -3.42 -7.06
N TYR A 455 -18.09 -3.67 -7.16
CA TYR A 455 -18.75 -4.76 -6.46
C TYR A 455 -18.21 -6.12 -6.94
N ALA A 456 -18.17 -6.37 -8.25
CA ALA A 456 -17.69 -7.64 -8.80
C ALA A 456 -16.21 -7.91 -8.47
N ILE A 457 -15.35 -6.90 -8.49
CA ILE A 457 -13.95 -6.99 -8.04
C ILE A 457 -13.90 -7.39 -6.55
N SER A 458 -14.72 -6.74 -5.71
CA SER A 458 -14.78 -7.08 -4.29
C SER A 458 -15.30 -8.51 -4.06
N VAL A 459 -16.25 -8.99 -4.85
CA VAL A 459 -16.69 -10.40 -4.80
C VAL A 459 -15.57 -11.35 -5.28
N ALA A 460 -14.75 -10.96 -6.26
CA ALA A 460 -13.59 -11.74 -6.68
C ALA A 460 -12.56 -11.86 -5.55
N HIS A 461 -12.30 -10.75 -4.83
CA HIS A 461 -11.43 -10.75 -3.65
C HIS A 461 -11.98 -11.62 -2.51
N LYS A 462 -13.29 -11.57 -2.28
CA LYS A 462 -14.01 -12.43 -1.34
C LYS A 462 -13.88 -13.92 -1.68
N ALA A 463 -13.81 -14.24 -2.97
CA ALA A 463 -13.56 -15.58 -3.49
C ALA A 463 -12.06 -15.95 -3.56
N GLY A 464 -11.16 -15.07 -3.10
CA GLY A 464 -9.71 -15.33 -3.05
C GLY A 464 -8.95 -15.06 -4.35
N TYR A 465 -9.55 -14.40 -5.35
CA TYR A 465 -8.87 -14.01 -6.59
C TYR A 465 -8.28 -12.60 -6.46
N PRO A 466 -6.96 -12.40 -6.58
CA PRO A 466 -6.31 -11.09 -6.49
C PRO A 466 -6.43 -10.32 -7.80
N VAL A 467 -7.57 -9.63 -7.98
CA VAL A 467 -7.85 -8.82 -9.17
C VAL A 467 -7.31 -7.41 -8.97
N PHE A 468 -6.13 -7.14 -9.52
CA PHE A 468 -5.50 -5.81 -9.44
C PHE A 468 -6.20 -4.74 -10.32
N THR A 469 -7.00 -5.16 -11.29
CA THR A 469 -7.73 -4.27 -12.21
C THR A 469 -8.69 -3.36 -11.46
N ARG A 470 -8.71 -2.08 -11.79
CA ARG A 470 -9.58 -1.07 -11.15
C ARG A 470 -10.93 -0.94 -11.87
N PRO A 471 -12.01 -0.55 -11.16
CA PRO A 471 -13.32 -0.31 -11.78
C PRO A 471 -13.27 0.65 -12.97
N GLU A 472 -12.43 1.68 -12.88
CA GLU A 472 -12.24 2.69 -13.92
C GLU A 472 -11.58 2.11 -15.18
N GLN A 473 -10.82 1.01 -15.08
CA GLN A 473 -10.24 0.33 -16.24
C GLN A 473 -11.29 -0.47 -17.03
N PHE A 474 -12.29 -1.04 -16.34
CA PHE A 474 -13.47 -1.59 -17.00
C PHE A 474 -14.26 -0.47 -17.71
N ALA A 475 -14.42 0.69 -17.05
CA ALA A 475 -15.11 1.84 -17.63
C ALA A 475 -14.42 2.40 -18.87
N ALA A 476 -13.09 2.46 -18.83
CA ALA A 476 -12.27 2.88 -19.95
C ALA A 476 -12.10 1.79 -21.04
N CYS A 477 -12.72 0.61 -20.88
CA CYS A 477 -12.56 -0.54 -21.77
C CYS A 477 -11.09 -0.87 -22.05
N SER A 478 -10.25 -0.80 -21.02
CA SER A 478 -8.80 -1.00 -21.14
C SER A 478 -8.48 -2.50 -21.28
N GLY A 479 -8.50 -3.02 -22.49
CA GLY A 479 -8.40 -4.47 -22.76
C GLY A 479 -7.17 -5.13 -22.17
N ALA A 480 -6.05 -4.42 -22.05
CA ALA A 480 -4.84 -4.91 -21.41
C ALA A 480 -5.05 -5.30 -19.92
N TYR A 481 -5.80 -4.48 -19.18
CA TYR A 481 -6.11 -4.71 -17.76
C TYR A 481 -7.43 -5.46 -17.54
N VAL A 482 -8.40 -5.33 -18.45
CA VAL A 482 -9.63 -6.13 -18.43
C VAL A 482 -9.29 -7.60 -18.69
N SER A 483 -8.45 -7.90 -19.68
CA SER A 483 -7.94 -9.26 -19.91
C SER A 483 -7.20 -9.81 -18.69
N LEU A 484 -6.45 -8.97 -17.97
CA LEU A 484 -5.78 -9.37 -16.73
C LEU A 484 -6.78 -9.85 -15.68
N ALA A 485 -7.91 -9.15 -15.49
CA ALA A 485 -8.92 -9.55 -14.53
C ALA A 485 -9.51 -10.94 -14.85
N PHE A 486 -9.86 -11.19 -16.11
CA PHE A 486 -10.34 -12.51 -16.55
C PHE A 486 -9.24 -13.58 -16.46
N ALA A 487 -7.99 -13.22 -16.76
CA ALA A 487 -6.85 -14.11 -16.64
C ALA A 487 -6.65 -14.58 -15.19
N THR A 488 -6.82 -13.69 -14.22
CA THR A 488 -6.82 -14.05 -12.80
C THR A 488 -7.88 -15.10 -12.49
N LEU A 489 -9.13 -14.93 -12.97
CA LEU A 489 -10.19 -15.92 -12.73
C LEU A 489 -9.90 -17.29 -13.36
N ARG A 490 -9.19 -17.31 -14.49
CA ARG A 490 -8.88 -18.55 -15.23
C ARG A 490 -7.71 -19.32 -14.65
N TRP A 491 -6.60 -18.64 -14.38
CA TRP A 491 -5.30 -19.29 -14.12
C TRP A 491 -4.80 -19.11 -12.69
N PHE A 492 -5.30 -18.14 -11.94
CA PHE A 492 -4.90 -17.99 -10.55
C PHE A 492 -5.68 -19.00 -9.70
N ALA A 493 -4.96 -19.80 -8.91
CA ALA A 493 -5.60 -20.66 -7.92
C ALA A 493 -6.08 -19.79 -6.75
N PRO A 494 -7.40 -19.72 -6.47
CA PRO A 494 -7.92 -18.80 -5.46
C PRO A 494 -7.32 -19.12 -4.09
N ARG A 495 -7.01 -18.05 -3.35
CA ARG A 495 -6.56 -18.11 -1.96
C ARG A 495 -7.62 -18.80 -1.11
N LYS A 496 -7.16 -19.65 -0.19
CA LYS A 496 -8.02 -20.42 0.73
C LYS A 496 -8.00 -19.85 2.14
#